data_AF-A0A958JRT4-F1
#
_entry.id   AF-A0A958JRT4-F1
#
_cell.length_a   1.000
_cell.length_b   1.000
_cell.length_c   1.000
_cell.angle_alpha   90.00
_cell.angle_beta   90.00
_cell.angle_gamma   90.00
#
_symmetry.space_group_name_H-M   'P 1'
#
loop_
_entity.id
_entity.type
_entity.pdbx_description
1 polymer ?
#
loop_
_entity_poly.entity_id
_entity_poly.type
_entity_poly.pdbx_seq_one_letter_code
_entity_poly.pdbx_strand_id
1 'polypeptide(L)'
;MSKSSRNLLAWNARSTCALLALLLLTVSSFAVLAEDGIGVSGDFRDAAELPIFDTEEYDQLGKLEADLFLDEACVADLVQSDPLLAAAEEEYLALLQDPEKLKTLILYRKTCTDKCIIGELWMDGERLCYTLELPDRNNKRNESCIPEGTYQCDPFSGNKYKNVWQVMNVPNRSSILIHTGNYPSNTRGCVLVGLGEGENAVWQSKKALELLRKKLNKCSFKLEIKKEAPPSSDSTPTP
;
A
#
# COMPACT_ATOMS: atom_id res chain seq x y z
N MET A 1 22.02 -18.07 34.19
CA MET A 1 21.25 -17.40 33.11
C MET A 1 19.78 -17.45 33.49
N SER A 2 19.08 -16.32 33.55
CA SER A 2 17.70 -16.23 34.05
C SER A 2 16.68 -16.73 33.01
N LYS A 3 15.49 -17.14 33.47
CA LYS A 3 14.38 -17.60 32.61
C LYS A 3 14.03 -16.61 31.48
N SER A 4 14.36 -15.32 31.64
CA SER A 4 14.12 -14.27 30.64
C SER A 4 15.02 -14.39 29.40
N SER A 5 16.27 -14.85 29.56
CA SER A 5 17.23 -14.99 28.45
C SER A 5 16.94 -16.20 27.55
N ARG A 6 16.24 -17.23 28.07
CA ARG A 6 15.82 -18.39 27.28
C ARG A 6 14.65 -18.09 26.33
N ASN A 7 13.78 -17.15 26.71
CA ASN A 7 12.64 -16.74 25.88
C ASN A 7 13.06 -15.83 24.71
N LEU A 8 14.06 -14.97 24.89
CA LEU A 8 14.60 -14.12 23.81
C LEU A 8 15.35 -14.93 22.74
N LEU A 9 16.07 -15.98 23.15
CA LEU A 9 16.74 -16.91 22.22
C LEU A 9 15.72 -17.79 21.45
N ALA A 10 14.64 -18.23 22.10
CA ALA A 10 13.56 -18.97 21.44
C ALA A 10 12.75 -18.09 20.47
N TRP A 11 12.59 -16.79 20.76
CA TRP A 11 11.90 -15.85 19.89
C TRP A 11 12.71 -15.51 18.63
N ASN A 12 14.04 -15.39 18.76
CA ASN A 12 14.92 -15.27 17.61
C ASN A 12 14.91 -16.53 16.73
N ALA A 13 14.94 -17.73 17.33
CA ALA A 13 14.91 -18.99 16.58
C ALA A 13 13.59 -19.21 15.82
N ARG A 14 12.44 -18.82 16.39
CA ARG A 14 11.13 -18.93 15.74
C ARG A 14 10.96 -17.90 14.62
N SER A 15 11.51 -16.70 14.79
CA SER A 15 11.47 -15.65 13.77
C SER A 15 12.39 -15.95 12.59
N THR A 16 13.56 -16.57 12.84
CA THR A 16 14.45 -17.06 11.77
C THR A 16 13.85 -18.27 11.06
N CYS A 17 13.15 -19.18 11.75
CA CYS A 17 12.45 -20.29 11.10
C CYS A 17 11.29 -19.83 10.22
N ALA A 18 10.55 -18.79 10.63
CA ALA A 18 9.48 -18.20 9.83
C ALA A 18 10.00 -17.56 8.53
N LEU A 19 11.11 -16.82 8.62
CA LEU A 19 11.79 -16.24 7.46
C LEU A 19 12.40 -17.31 6.55
N LEU A 20 13.00 -18.36 7.13
CA LEU A 20 13.49 -19.51 6.36
C LEU A 20 12.35 -20.28 5.69
N ALA A 21 11.23 -20.53 6.38
CA ALA A 21 10.08 -21.22 5.80
C ALA A 21 9.47 -20.43 4.63
N LEU A 22 9.33 -19.10 4.77
CA LEU A 22 8.93 -18.24 3.65
C LEU A 22 9.96 -18.25 2.52
N LEU A 23 11.26 -18.21 2.83
CA LEU A 23 12.32 -18.29 1.83
C LEU A 23 12.24 -19.63 1.07
N LEU A 24 12.09 -20.74 1.78
CA LEU A 24 11.98 -22.09 1.24
C LEU A 24 10.74 -22.29 0.36
N LEU A 25 9.61 -21.69 0.72
CA LEU A 25 8.41 -21.65 -0.11
C LEU A 25 8.61 -20.83 -1.40
N THR A 26 9.43 -19.78 -1.36
CA THR A 26 9.79 -19.01 -2.56
C THR A 26 10.79 -19.75 -3.46
N VAL A 27 11.74 -20.51 -2.90
CA VAL A 27 12.73 -21.25 -3.72
C VAL A 27 12.11 -22.47 -4.39
N SER A 28 11.22 -23.18 -3.69
CA SER A 28 10.50 -24.34 -4.24
C SER A 28 9.53 -23.94 -5.36
N SER A 29 8.85 -22.79 -5.25
CA SER A 29 7.98 -22.26 -6.31
C SER A 29 8.76 -21.83 -7.57
N PHE A 30 10.01 -21.38 -7.42
CA PHE A 30 10.87 -21.05 -8.56
C PHE A 30 11.45 -22.28 -9.27
N ALA A 31 11.74 -23.35 -8.53
CA ALA A 31 12.25 -24.60 -9.10
C ALA A 31 11.21 -25.30 -9.98
N VAL A 32 9.92 -25.26 -9.61
CA VAL A 32 8.83 -25.88 -10.39
C VAL A 32 8.67 -25.25 -11.78
N LEU A 33 8.94 -23.94 -11.94
CA LEU A 33 8.86 -23.29 -13.25
C LEU A 33 10.03 -23.64 -14.19
N ALA A 34 11.14 -24.18 -13.66
CA ALA A 34 12.31 -24.55 -14.46
C ALA A 34 12.19 -25.96 -15.08
N GLU A 35 11.36 -26.83 -14.53
CA GLU A 35 11.25 -28.23 -14.99
C GLU A 35 10.18 -28.47 -16.08
N ASP A 36 9.27 -27.51 -16.31
CA ASP A 36 8.22 -27.62 -17.34
C ASP A 36 8.63 -27.22 -18.77
N GLY A 37 9.94 -27.03 -19.03
CA GLY A 37 10.46 -27.03 -20.40
C GLY A 37 9.94 -25.91 -21.33
N ILE A 38 9.51 -24.76 -20.79
CA ILE A 38 9.24 -23.57 -21.61
C ILE A 38 10.58 -22.89 -21.91
N GLY A 39 11.14 -23.18 -23.08
CA GLY A 39 12.33 -22.50 -23.59
C GLY A 39 12.06 -21.01 -23.79
N VAL A 40 12.51 -20.18 -22.84
CA VAL A 40 12.55 -18.72 -23.02
C VAL A 40 13.89 -18.37 -23.68
N SER A 41 13.94 -18.47 -25.01
CA SER A 41 14.98 -17.79 -25.78
C SER A 41 14.62 -16.31 -25.85
N GLY A 42 15.07 -15.53 -24.87
CA GLY A 42 14.93 -14.08 -24.84
C GLY A 42 16.00 -13.48 -23.94
N ASP A 43 16.83 -12.61 -24.51
CA ASP A 43 17.90 -11.88 -23.82
C ASP A 43 17.37 -11.13 -22.59
N PHE A 44 17.47 -11.74 -21.41
CA PHE A 44 17.22 -11.10 -20.11
C PHE A 44 18.44 -10.28 -19.70
N ARG A 45 18.58 -9.07 -20.27
CA ARG A 45 19.56 -8.07 -19.80
C ARG A 45 18.96 -6.87 -19.08
N ASP A 46 17.64 -6.76 -18.95
CA ASP A 46 17.01 -5.56 -18.36
C ASP A 46 16.16 -5.80 -17.09
N ALA A 47 16.29 -6.95 -16.42
CA ALA A 47 15.68 -7.19 -15.11
C ALA A 47 16.71 -6.94 -13.98
N ALA A 48 17.06 -5.67 -13.75
CA ALA A 48 17.77 -5.26 -12.55
C ALA A 48 16.77 -4.89 -11.45
N GLU A 49 17.10 -5.29 -10.21
CA GLU A 49 16.42 -5.02 -8.93
C GLU A 49 15.44 -6.08 -8.38
N LEU A 50 15.78 -7.37 -8.53
CA LEU A 50 15.66 -8.29 -7.38
C LEU A 50 17.01 -8.30 -6.64
N PRO A 51 17.03 -8.38 -5.29
CA PRO A 51 18.29 -8.42 -4.55
C PRO A 51 19.04 -9.69 -4.95
N ILE A 52 20.14 -9.52 -5.65
CA ILE A 52 21.09 -10.58 -5.97
C ILE A 52 21.77 -10.94 -4.64
N PHE A 53 21.25 -11.96 -3.96
CA PHE A 53 22.00 -12.65 -2.90
C PHE A 53 23.24 -13.27 -3.55
N ASP A 54 24.40 -13.07 -2.93
CA ASP A 54 25.67 -13.56 -3.47
C ASP A 54 25.68 -15.09 -3.49
N THR A 55 26.38 -15.70 -4.44
CA THR A 55 26.44 -17.16 -4.62
C THR A 55 26.93 -17.91 -3.36
N GLU A 56 27.74 -17.26 -2.51
CA GLU A 56 28.16 -17.80 -1.22
C GLU A 56 27.03 -17.85 -0.17
N GLU A 57 26.05 -16.93 -0.21
CA GLU A 57 24.90 -16.96 0.71
C GLU A 57 23.93 -18.09 0.36
N TYR A 58 23.75 -18.41 -0.92
CA TYR A 58 22.97 -19.56 -1.38
C TYR A 58 23.60 -20.91 -0.97
N ASP A 59 24.93 -21.03 -1.05
CA ASP A 59 25.64 -22.26 -0.66
C ASP A 59 25.62 -22.48 0.87
N GLN A 60 25.56 -21.40 1.65
CA GLN A 60 25.34 -21.47 3.10
C GLN A 60 23.87 -21.79 3.47
N LEU A 61 22.90 -21.28 2.70
CA LEU A 61 21.48 -21.63 2.86
C LEU A 61 21.21 -23.11 2.53
N GLY A 62 21.81 -23.64 1.46
CA GLY A 62 21.73 -25.06 1.11
C GLY A 62 22.40 -25.98 2.15
N LYS A 63 23.43 -25.50 2.85
CA LYS A 63 24.02 -26.22 4.00
C LYS A 63 23.14 -26.17 5.24
N LEU A 64 22.37 -25.11 5.46
CA LEU A 64 21.45 -25.01 6.59
C LEU A 64 20.20 -25.88 6.40
N GLU A 65 19.71 -26.03 5.16
CA GLU A 65 18.68 -27.00 4.78
C GLU A 65 19.13 -28.45 5.06
N ALA A 66 20.40 -28.78 4.80
CA ALA A 66 20.92 -30.13 5.02
C ALA A 66 21.01 -30.51 6.52
N ASP A 67 21.10 -29.53 7.42
CA ASP A 67 21.22 -29.74 8.88
C ASP A 67 19.87 -29.68 9.62
N LEU A 68 18.83 -29.04 9.06
CA LEU A 68 17.46 -29.12 9.55
C LEU A 68 16.69 -30.15 8.73
N PHE A 69 16.71 -31.40 9.17
CA PHE A 69 15.88 -32.49 8.65
C PHE A 69 14.41 -32.29 9.03
N LEU A 70 13.80 -31.21 8.54
CA LEU A 70 12.37 -30.98 8.60
C LEU A 70 11.80 -31.42 7.26
N ASP A 71 11.07 -32.53 7.27
CA ASP A 71 10.27 -32.88 6.11
C ASP A 71 9.15 -31.85 5.89
N GLU A 72 8.63 -31.82 4.67
CA GLU A 72 7.59 -30.87 4.24
C GLU A 72 6.34 -30.91 5.14
N ALA A 73 6.04 -32.07 5.72
CA ALA A 73 4.95 -32.26 6.67
C ALA A 73 5.23 -31.59 8.03
N CYS A 74 6.46 -31.66 8.52
CA CYS A 74 6.87 -31.03 9.78
C CYS A 74 6.81 -29.51 9.71
N VAL A 75 7.13 -28.93 8.55
CA VAL A 75 6.97 -27.49 8.29
C VAL A 75 5.49 -27.11 8.25
N ALA A 76 4.65 -27.87 7.55
CA ALA A 76 3.21 -27.62 7.48
C ALA A 76 2.54 -27.68 8.87
N ASP A 77 2.90 -28.67 9.69
CA ASP A 77 2.40 -28.78 11.07
C ASP A 77 2.86 -27.61 11.95
N LEU A 78 4.09 -27.10 11.75
CA LEU A 78 4.59 -25.93 12.49
C LEU A 78 3.80 -24.67 12.13
N VAL A 79 3.50 -24.48 10.84
CA VAL A 79 2.74 -23.34 10.33
C VAL A 79 1.30 -23.35 10.83
N GLN A 80 0.66 -24.51 10.86
CA GLN A 80 -0.72 -24.65 11.35
C GLN A 80 -0.85 -24.53 12.87
N SER A 81 0.21 -24.82 13.62
CA SER A 81 0.21 -24.79 15.09
C SER A 81 0.57 -23.44 15.71
N ASP A 82 1.16 -22.52 14.93
CA ASP A 82 1.51 -21.17 15.37
C ASP A 82 0.54 -20.11 14.80
N PRO A 83 -0.35 -19.52 15.62
CA PRO A 83 -1.30 -18.50 15.18
C PRO A 83 -0.65 -17.28 14.53
N LEU A 84 0.60 -16.96 14.87
CA LEU A 84 1.32 -15.83 14.29
C LEU A 84 1.81 -16.14 12.87
N LEU A 85 2.16 -17.42 12.63
CA LEU A 85 2.66 -17.90 11.33
C LEU A 85 1.50 -18.13 10.36
N ALA A 86 0.38 -18.68 10.86
CA ALA A 86 -0.86 -18.80 10.08
C ALA A 86 -1.40 -17.42 9.64
N ALA A 87 -1.35 -16.39 10.51
CA ALA A 87 -1.75 -15.03 10.13
C ALA A 87 -0.81 -14.41 9.07
N ALA A 88 0.49 -14.70 9.15
CA ALA A 88 1.45 -14.25 8.14
C ALA A 88 1.28 -14.99 6.81
N GLU A 89 0.94 -16.29 6.85
CA GLU A 89 0.62 -17.09 5.67
C GLU A 89 -0.67 -16.61 5.00
N GLU A 90 -1.73 -16.29 5.75
CA GLU A 90 -2.95 -15.69 5.19
C GLU A 90 -2.66 -14.33 4.53
N GLU A 91 -1.82 -13.49 5.14
CA GLU A 91 -1.40 -12.21 4.55
C GLU A 91 -0.54 -12.41 3.29
N TYR A 92 0.33 -13.42 3.27
CA TYR A 92 1.17 -13.79 2.13
C TYR A 92 0.37 -14.44 0.98
N LEU A 93 -0.56 -15.34 1.28
CA LEU A 93 -1.45 -15.96 0.29
C LEU A 93 -2.42 -14.91 -0.30
N ALA A 94 -2.89 -13.95 0.50
CA ALA A 94 -3.65 -12.80 0.00
C ALA A 94 -2.81 -11.89 -0.93
N LEU A 95 -1.50 -11.75 -0.66
CA LEU A 95 -0.55 -11.05 -1.54
C LEU A 95 -0.26 -11.82 -2.84
N LEU A 96 -0.20 -13.17 -2.78
CA LEU A 96 -0.03 -14.03 -3.94
C LEU A 96 -1.29 -14.14 -4.81
N GLN A 97 -2.47 -13.93 -4.24
CA GLN A 97 -3.74 -14.09 -4.95
C GLN A 97 -3.97 -13.04 -6.05
N ASP A 98 -3.30 -11.87 -6.02
CA ASP A 98 -3.31 -10.93 -7.16
C ASP A 98 -2.24 -9.81 -7.01
N PRO A 99 -0.99 -10.03 -7.46
CA PRO A 99 0.07 -9.01 -7.39
C PRO A 99 -0.19 -7.76 -8.25
N GLU A 100 -1.19 -7.79 -9.15
CA GLU A 100 -1.60 -6.64 -9.96
C GLU A 100 -2.85 -5.92 -9.42
N LYS A 101 -3.44 -6.40 -8.32
CA LYS A 101 -4.63 -5.78 -7.74
C LYS A 101 -4.29 -4.45 -7.07
N LEU A 102 -4.49 -3.37 -7.82
CA LEU A 102 -4.38 -2.02 -7.30
C LEU A 102 -5.34 -1.81 -6.12
N LYS A 103 -4.79 -1.33 -5.00
CA LYS A 103 -5.59 -0.85 -3.87
C LYS A 103 -6.60 0.19 -4.36
N THR A 104 -7.81 0.19 -3.82
CA THR A 104 -8.85 1.16 -4.18
C THR A 104 -9.09 2.12 -3.02
N LEU A 105 -8.90 3.41 -3.28
CA LEU A 105 -9.18 4.50 -2.35
C LEU A 105 -10.40 5.26 -2.83
N ILE A 106 -11.23 5.71 -1.88
CA ILE A 106 -12.44 6.47 -2.18
C ILE A 106 -12.35 7.84 -1.51
N LEU A 107 -12.45 8.90 -2.30
CA LEU A 107 -12.53 10.28 -1.83
C LEU A 107 -13.99 10.71 -1.84
N TYR A 108 -14.54 10.94 -0.66
CA TYR A 108 -15.89 11.45 -0.46
C TYR A 108 -15.85 12.95 -0.19
N ARG A 109 -16.60 13.73 -0.96
CA ARG A 109 -16.76 15.18 -0.73
C ARG A 109 -17.85 15.42 0.29
N LYS A 110 -17.54 16.06 1.40
CA LYS A 110 -18.44 16.24 2.54
C LYS A 110 -19.01 17.65 2.60
N THR A 111 -18.13 18.64 2.70
CA THR A 111 -18.53 20.05 2.88
C THR A 111 -18.03 20.85 1.69
N CYS A 112 -18.96 21.40 0.91
CA CYS A 112 -18.65 22.27 -0.22
C CYS A 112 -18.92 23.73 0.18
N THR A 113 -17.87 24.54 0.21
CA THR A 113 -17.97 26.00 0.39
C THR A 113 -17.62 26.73 -0.91
N ASP A 114 -17.78 28.05 -0.93
CA ASP A 114 -17.33 28.93 -2.00
C ASP A 114 -15.79 28.98 -2.14
N LYS A 115 -15.06 28.56 -1.10
CA LYS A 115 -13.60 28.61 -1.03
C LYS A 115 -12.94 27.25 -1.23
N CYS A 116 -13.56 26.17 -0.77
CA CYS A 116 -13.00 24.82 -0.91
C CYS A 116 -14.03 23.72 -0.74
N ILE A 117 -13.60 22.51 -1.10
CA ILE A 117 -14.32 21.28 -0.79
C ILE A 117 -13.50 20.53 0.25
N ILE A 118 -14.10 20.26 1.41
CA ILE A 118 -13.54 19.36 2.41
C ILE A 118 -14.14 17.97 2.17
N GLY A 119 -13.27 16.96 2.19
CA GLY A 119 -13.64 15.58 1.97
C GLY A 119 -12.90 14.63 2.89
N GLU A 120 -13.12 13.34 2.67
CA GLU A 120 -12.55 12.25 3.44
C GLU A 120 -12.02 11.18 2.47
N LEU A 121 -10.83 10.69 2.75
CA LEU A 121 -10.19 9.63 1.97
C LEU A 121 -10.27 8.31 2.73
N TRP A 122 -10.86 7.30 2.09
CA TRP A 122 -11.16 6.00 2.67
C TRP A 122 -10.45 4.88 1.92
N MET A 123 -10.12 3.80 2.63
CA MET A 123 -9.56 2.57 2.10
C MET A 123 -10.05 1.42 2.97
N ASP A 124 -10.56 0.34 2.37
CA ASP A 124 -11.01 -0.86 3.08
C ASP A 124 -12.00 -0.60 4.24
N GLY A 125 -12.90 0.39 4.07
CA GLY A 125 -13.88 0.77 5.10
C GLY A 125 -13.33 1.63 6.25
N GLU A 126 -12.04 1.98 6.23
CA GLU A 126 -11.41 2.87 7.22
C GLU A 126 -11.15 4.26 6.61
N ARG A 127 -11.51 5.33 7.33
CA ARG A 127 -11.14 6.70 6.97
C ARG A 127 -9.67 6.95 7.28
N LEU A 128 -8.85 7.11 6.25
CA LEU A 128 -7.42 7.38 6.40
C LEU A 128 -7.14 8.83 6.80
N CYS A 129 -7.76 9.79 6.12
CA CYS A 129 -7.52 11.22 6.36
C CYS A 129 -8.64 12.11 5.81
N TYR A 130 -8.56 13.41 6.10
CA TYR A 130 -9.34 14.46 5.45
C TYR A 130 -8.62 14.96 4.20
N THR A 131 -9.41 15.47 3.26
CA THR A 131 -8.91 16.09 2.03
C THR A 131 -9.42 17.53 1.88
N LEU A 132 -8.65 18.38 1.21
CA LEU A 132 -9.07 19.70 0.77
C LEU A 132 -8.81 19.87 -0.72
N GLU A 133 -9.85 20.25 -1.46
CA GLU A 133 -9.80 20.59 -2.89
C GLU A 133 -10.34 22.01 -3.13
N LEU A 134 -10.10 22.58 -4.31
CA LEU A 134 -10.79 23.81 -4.74
C LEU A 134 -12.27 23.52 -5.07
N PRO A 135 -13.16 24.52 -5.08
CA PRO A 135 -14.54 24.34 -5.56
C PRO A 135 -14.57 23.86 -7.01
N ASP A 136 -15.65 23.20 -7.40
CA ASP A 136 -15.86 22.83 -8.80
C ASP A 136 -16.09 24.10 -9.63
N ARG A 137 -15.24 24.28 -10.64
CA ARG A 137 -15.32 25.36 -11.63
C ARG A 137 -15.30 24.78 -13.03
N ASN A 138 -16.09 23.74 -13.26
CA ASN A 138 -16.22 23.03 -14.53
C ASN A 138 -14.86 22.52 -15.04
N ASN A 139 -14.10 21.89 -14.14
CA ASN A 139 -12.77 21.34 -14.43
C ASN A 139 -11.76 22.36 -15.00
N LYS A 140 -11.92 23.66 -14.70
CA LYS A 140 -10.99 24.70 -15.17
C LYS A 140 -9.58 24.46 -14.61
N ARG A 141 -8.59 24.48 -15.50
CA ARG A 141 -7.17 24.28 -15.16
C ARG A 141 -6.73 25.29 -14.09
N ASN A 142 -5.98 24.81 -13.11
CA ASN A 142 -5.41 25.59 -12.01
C ASN A 142 -6.42 26.23 -11.03
N GLU A 143 -7.73 26.01 -11.20
CA GLU A 143 -8.77 26.72 -10.45
C GLU A 143 -9.89 25.80 -9.90
N SER A 144 -9.93 24.53 -10.30
CA SER A 144 -11.03 23.59 -10.00
C SER A 144 -10.54 22.33 -9.29
N CYS A 145 -11.41 21.67 -8.51
CA CYS A 145 -11.22 20.26 -8.15
C CYS A 145 -11.27 19.34 -9.37
N ILE A 146 -10.92 18.06 -9.16
CA ILE A 146 -11.00 17.00 -10.16
C ILE A 146 -12.48 16.62 -10.37
N PRO A 147 -12.96 16.36 -11.58
CA PRO A 147 -14.33 15.84 -11.77
C PRO A 147 -14.55 14.52 -11.03
N GLU A 148 -15.79 14.23 -10.65
CA GLU A 148 -16.14 12.90 -10.13
C GLU A 148 -15.82 11.81 -11.15
N GLY A 149 -15.47 10.62 -10.67
CA GLY A 149 -15.07 9.51 -11.52
C GLY A 149 -13.98 8.64 -10.91
N THR A 150 -13.39 7.81 -11.76
CA THR A 150 -12.34 6.87 -11.39
C THR A 150 -11.04 7.22 -12.09
N TYR A 151 -9.96 7.29 -11.32
CA TYR A 151 -8.65 7.67 -11.79
C TYR A 151 -7.59 6.70 -11.28
N GLN A 152 -6.51 6.53 -12.04
CA GLN A 152 -5.30 5.88 -11.56
C GLN A 152 -4.41 6.92 -10.89
N CYS A 153 -3.78 6.54 -9.78
CA CYS A 153 -2.82 7.35 -9.06
C CYS A 153 -1.47 6.67 -9.07
N ASP A 154 -0.48 7.31 -9.70
CA ASP A 154 0.88 6.76 -9.82
C ASP A 154 1.85 7.48 -8.88
N PRO A 155 2.84 6.75 -8.32
CA PRO A 155 3.90 7.35 -7.53
C PRO A 155 4.65 8.44 -8.31
N PHE A 156 4.85 9.58 -7.67
CA PHE A 156 5.48 10.75 -8.27
C PHE A 156 6.45 11.41 -7.30
N SER A 157 7.61 11.81 -7.82
CA SER A 157 8.63 12.59 -7.10
C SER A 157 9.19 13.68 -7.99
N GLY A 158 8.75 14.91 -7.78
CA GLY A 158 9.26 16.11 -8.48
C GLY A 158 10.29 16.87 -7.65
N ASN A 159 10.62 18.10 -8.07
CA ASN A 159 11.59 18.93 -7.34
C ASN A 159 11.02 19.45 -6.00
N LYS A 160 9.76 19.91 -6.01
CA LYS A 160 9.07 20.48 -4.84
C LYS A 160 8.42 19.42 -3.95
N TYR A 161 7.70 18.47 -4.55
CA TYR A 161 6.96 17.43 -3.85
C TYR A 161 7.64 16.08 -4.08
N LYS A 162 8.07 15.43 -3.01
CA LYS A 162 8.78 14.14 -3.02
C LYS A 162 7.87 13.04 -2.50
N ASN A 163 7.92 11.85 -3.08
CA ASN A 163 7.19 10.67 -2.64
C ASN A 163 5.70 10.97 -2.41
N VAL A 164 5.05 11.48 -3.45
CA VAL A 164 3.61 11.76 -3.50
C VAL A 164 2.98 10.91 -4.61
N TRP A 165 1.70 11.12 -4.90
CA TRP A 165 1.03 10.48 -6.03
C TRP A 165 0.48 11.51 -6.98
N GLN A 166 0.50 11.20 -8.27
CA GLN A 166 -0.12 11.99 -9.33
C GLN A 166 -1.40 11.30 -9.79
N VAL A 167 -2.51 12.05 -9.84
CA VAL A 167 -3.76 11.60 -10.43
C VAL A 167 -3.65 11.66 -11.94
N MET A 168 -3.81 10.51 -12.59
CA MET A 168 -3.63 10.31 -14.02
C MET A 168 -4.94 10.48 -14.78
N ASN A 169 -4.84 10.80 -16.07
CA ASN A 169 -5.96 10.83 -17.01
C ASN A 169 -7.10 11.80 -16.63
N VAL A 170 -6.80 12.88 -15.90
CA VAL A 170 -7.78 13.96 -15.66
C VAL A 170 -7.98 14.77 -16.95
N PRO A 171 -9.22 14.90 -17.47
CA PRO A 171 -9.44 15.57 -18.75
C PRO A 171 -8.85 16.98 -18.80
N ASN A 172 -8.08 17.28 -19.85
CA ASN A 172 -7.44 18.59 -20.12
C ASN A 172 -6.48 19.11 -19.03
N ARG A 173 -6.11 18.27 -18.05
CA ARG A 173 -5.25 18.64 -16.92
C ARG A 173 -4.19 17.58 -16.67
N SER A 174 -3.09 18.02 -16.08
CA SER A 174 -1.95 17.19 -15.74
C SER A 174 -1.34 17.68 -14.44
N SER A 175 -0.40 16.91 -13.87
CA SER A 175 0.36 17.32 -12.69
C SER A 175 -0.52 17.63 -11.47
N ILE A 176 -1.64 16.92 -11.36
CA ILE A 176 -2.53 16.97 -10.20
C ILE A 176 -2.00 15.98 -9.17
N LEU A 177 -1.58 16.50 -8.02
CA LEU A 177 -0.89 15.70 -7.01
C LEU A 177 -1.75 15.54 -5.75
N ILE A 178 -1.52 14.46 -5.02
CA ILE A 178 -1.98 14.28 -3.64
C ILE A 178 -0.81 14.67 -2.72
N HIS A 179 -0.89 15.84 -2.08
CA HIS A 179 0.27 16.39 -1.36
C HIS A 179 -0.11 17.16 -0.08
N THR A 180 0.92 17.58 0.66
CA THR A 180 0.74 18.38 1.87
C THR A 180 0.33 19.82 1.54
N GLY A 181 -0.60 20.34 2.33
CA GLY A 181 -1.03 21.74 2.31
C GLY A 181 -2.20 21.88 3.29
N ASN A 182 -2.43 23.08 3.78
CA ASN A 182 -3.43 23.30 4.83
C ASN A 182 -4.59 24.18 4.36
N TYR A 183 -4.36 25.03 3.36
CA TYR A 183 -5.32 26.04 2.91
C TYR A 183 -5.60 25.94 1.41
N PRO A 184 -6.73 26.48 0.92
CA PRO A 184 -7.06 26.48 -0.51
C PRO A 184 -5.99 27.18 -1.36
N SER A 185 -5.31 28.19 -0.81
CA SER A 185 -4.19 28.89 -1.45
C SER A 185 -2.93 28.02 -1.64
N ASN A 186 -2.85 26.85 -1.01
CA ASN A 186 -1.73 25.91 -1.18
C ASN A 186 -1.93 24.95 -2.37
N THR A 187 -3.07 25.03 -3.06
CA THR A 187 -3.39 24.18 -4.19
C THR A 187 -3.85 25.02 -5.39
N ARG A 188 -3.63 24.48 -6.59
CA ARG A 188 -4.21 24.94 -7.85
C ARG A 188 -5.07 23.84 -8.47
N GLY A 189 -5.78 23.09 -7.62
CA GLY A 189 -6.57 21.94 -8.03
C GLY A 189 -5.88 20.58 -7.85
N CYS A 190 -4.79 20.51 -7.08
CA CYS A 190 -4.30 19.31 -6.41
C CYS A 190 -5.20 18.94 -5.22
N VAL A 191 -5.09 17.70 -4.75
CA VAL A 191 -5.76 17.23 -3.53
C VAL A 191 -4.80 17.42 -2.34
N LEU A 192 -5.20 18.22 -1.36
CA LEU A 192 -4.46 18.37 -0.11
C LEU A 192 -4.96 17.34 0.90
N VAL A 193 -4.07 16.86 1.78
CA VAL A 193 -4.41 15.87 2.82
C VAL A 193 -4.12 16.39 4.22
N GLY A 194 -4.91 15.97 5.22
CA GLY A 194 -4.72 16.31 6.63
C GLY A 194 -5.39 15.33 7.60
N LEU A 195 -4.90 15.22 8.84
CA LEU A 195 -5.51 14.36 9.86
C LEU A 195 -6.61 15.08 10.67
N GLY A 196 -6.71 16.40 10.54
CA GLY A 196 -7.82 17.19 11.06
C GLY A 196 -8.38 18.12 10.01
N GLU A 197 -9.63 18.54 10.19
CA GLU A 197 -10.29 19.56 9.38
C GLU A 197 -10.63 20.80 10.24
N GLY A 198 -10.87 21.92 9.58
CA GLY A 198 -11.36 23.16 10.17
C GLY A 198 -12.07 24.00 9.11
N GLU A 199 -12.46 25.23 9.48
CA GLU A 199 -13.14 26.12 8.54
C GLU A 199 -12.21 26.45 7.36
N ASN A 200 -12.56 25.93 6.17
CA ASN A 200 -11.80 26.07 4.94
C ASN A 200 -10.31 25.65 5.07
N ALA A 201 -10.02 24.66 5.91
CA ALA A 201 -8.64 24.23 6.17
C ALA A 201 -8.53 22.75 6.56
N VAL A 202 -7.35 22.19 6.34
CA VAL A 202 -6.93 20.89 6.89
C VAL A 202 -5.63 21.02 7.66
N TRP A 203 -5.45 20.18 8.68
CA TRP A 203 -4.34 20.25 9.63
C TRP A 203 -3.52 18.97 9.63
N GLN A 204 -2.31 19.04 10.18
CA GLN A 204 -1.40 17.89 10.31
C GLN A 204 -1.11 17.19 8.96
N SER A 205 -1.03 17.97 7.88
CA SER A 205 -0.87 17.47 6.51
C SER A 205 0.36 16.59 6.28
N LYS A 206 1.48 16.90 6.95
CA LYS A 206 2.69 16.05 6.90
C LYS A 206 2.46 14.65 7.46
N LYS A 207 1.78 14.56 8.61
CA LYS A 207 1.45 13.26 9.23
C LYS A 207 0.45 12.48 8.38
N ALA A 208 -0.53 13.16 7.78
CA ALA A 208 -1.46 12.53 6.86
C ALA A 208 -0.75 11.91 5.65
N LEU A 209 0.18 12.64 5.04
CA LEU A 209 0.94 12.12 3.90
C LEU A 209 1.85 10.94 4.30
N GLU A 210 2.45 10.99 5.49
CA GLU A 210 3.24 9.88 6.04
C GLU A 210 2.40 8.62 6.29
N LEU A 211 1.20 8.78 6.84
CA LEU A 211 0.24 7.70 7.01
C LEU A 211 -0.10 7.04 5.66
N LEU A 212 -0.38 7.86 4.62
CA LEU A 212 -0.64 7.34 3.28
C LEU A 212 0.58 6.57 2.72
N ARG A 213 1.80 7.08 2.91
CA ARG A 213 3.02 6.38 2.48
C ARG A 213 3.17 5.01 3.14
N LYS A 214 2.85 4.92 4.43
CA LYS A 214 2.90 3.67 5.19
C LYS A 214 1.82 2.69 4.74
N LYS A 215 0.59 3.15 4.51
CA LYS A 215 -0.54 2.28 4.10
C LYS A 215 -0.43 1.82 2.63
N LEU A 216 0.12 2.66 1.76
CA LEU A 216 0.17 2.42 0.31
C LEU A 216 1.52 1.89 -0.18
N ASN A 217 2.57 1.87 0.66
CA ASN A 217 3.93 1.42 0.32
C ASN A 217 4.51 2.06 -0.96
N LYS A 218 4.08 3.30 -1.29
CA LYS A 218 4.43 4.00 -2.54
C LYS A 218 4.05 3.24 -3.81
N CYS A 219 3.04 2.37 -3.77
CA CYS A 219 2.51 1.72 -4.96
C CYS A 219 1.47 2.61 -5.67
N SER A 220 1.20 2.30 -6.93
CA SER A 220 0.02 2.83 -7.63
C SER A 220 -1.27 2.34 -6.99
N PHE A 221 -2.34 3.11 -7.13
CA PHE A 221 -3.66 2.75 -6.63
C PHE A 221 -4.78 3.36 -7.48
N LYS A 222 -5.99 2.82 -7.36
CA LYS A 222 -7.20 3.35 -7.97
C LYS A 222 -7.86 4.36 -7.03
N LEU A 223 -8.22 5.54 -7.53
CA LEU A 223 -8.93 6.58 -6.80
C LEU A 223 -10.35 6.75 -7.37
N GLU A 224 -11.36 6.61 -6.51
CA GLU A 224 -12.76 6.89 -6.83
C GLU A 224 -13.20 8.17 -6.13
N ILE A 225 -13.68 9.15 -6.88
CA ILE A 225 -14.15 10.44 -6.35
C ILE A 225 -15.67 10.48 -6.39
N LYS A 226 -16.31 10.67 -5.22
CA LYS A 226 -17.77 10.63 -5.02
C LYS A 226 -18.26 11.82 -4.19
N LYS A 227 -19.52 12.21 -4.37
CA LYS A 227 -20.17 13.32 -3.66
C LYS A 227 -20.78 12.97 -2.30
N GLU A 228 -20.99 11.69 -2.00
CA GLU A 228 -21.65 11.26 -0.76
C GLU A 228 -20.87 10.13 -0.11
N ALA A 229 -20.58 10.27 1.19
CA ALA A 229 -20.01 9.22 2.03
C ALA A 229 -20.95 8.00 2.06
N PRO A 230 -20.44 6.78 2.30
CA PRO A 230 -21.31 5.62 2.40
C PRO A 230 -22.25 5.84 3.61
N PRO A 231 -23.53 5.44 3.52
CA PRO A 231 -24.45 5.58 4.64
C PRO A 231 -23.86 4.86 5.84
N SER A 232 -23.69 5.57 6.96
CA SER A 232 -23.30 4.95 8.22
C SER A 232 -24.37 3.93 8.60
N SER A 233 -23.95 2.75 9.04
CA SER A 233 -24.80 1.63 9.48
C SER A 233 -25.61 1.92 10.75
N ASP A 234 -25.86 3.18 11.09
CA ASP A 234 -26.50 3.63 12.33
C ASP A 234 -27.64 4.63 12.10
N SER A 235 -28.15 4.72 10.86
CA SER A 235 -29.41 5.43 10.61
C SER A 235 -30.58 4.51 10.92
N THR A 236 -30.98 4.47 12.20
CA THR A 236 -32.33 4.02 12.55
C THR A 236 -33.33 4.96 11.86
N PRO A 237 -34.33 4.43 11.12
CA PRO A 237 -35.39 5.28 10.59
C PRO A 237 -36.10 5.91 11.79
N THR A 238 -36.12 7.25 11.84
CA THR A 238 -36.96 7.95 12.81
C THR A 238 -38.42 7.63 12.46
N PRO A 239 -39.23 7.16 13.42
CA PRO A 239 -40.59 6.68 13.18
C PRO A 239 -41.54 7.77 12.67
#